data_AF-A0A936I1G8-F1
#
_entry.id   AF-A0A936I1G8-F1
#
_cell.length_a   1.000
_cell.length_b   1.000
_cell.length_c   1.000
_cell.angle_alpha   90.00
_cell.angle_beta   90.00
_cell.angle_gamma   90.00
#
_symmetry.space_group_name_H-M   'P 1'
#
loop_
_entity.id
_entity.type
_entity.pdbx_description
1 polymer ?
#
loop_
_entity_poly.entity_id
_entity_poly.type
_entity_poly.pdbx_seq_one_letter_code
_entity_poly.pdbx_strand_id
1 'polypeptide(L)'
;MKRLISAALLLVASPAMQAQKHVYEDLLVMYVDENYEKCLGKAEGYTLNDNTKKDPLPYLYMSMCLYEMSKIEKYQADYPKAARDAVKWAEKYRKKDKEKEFFGNYEDYWAELNTLSMEQGENMYEEGSYSKAKSMFDGMTGYYPENAGAWMMLALSQYKSNLVKEGDLSMKEYVKAYAGIGDIAQLPADQKKLLKNALMRYSTYLGTKGMKDSARATINVGKDHFMDDAEYKMMIEEQN
;
A
#
# COMPACT_ATOMS: atom_id res chain seq x y z
N MET A 1 8.63 -61.91 -34.08
CA MET A 1 9.50 -61.03 -33.26
C MET A 1 9.65 -59.73 -34.04
N LYS A 2 8.70 -58.79 -33.93
CA LYS A 2 8.69 -57.61 -33.03
C LYS A 2 10.04 -56.86 -32.98
N ARG A 3 9.95 -55.54 -33.28
CA ARG A 3 10.83 -54.40 -32.89
C ARG A 3 11.77 -53.90 -34.00
N LEU A 4 11.87 -52.61 -34.34
CA LEU A 4 11.33 -51.35 -33.79
C LEU A 4 11.39 -50.29 -34.92
N ILE A 5 10.30 -49.53 -35.10
CA ILE A 5 10.26 -48.31 -35.91
C ILE A 5 10.84 -47.19 -35.06
N SER A 6 11.91 -46.54 -35.52
CA SER A 6 12.49 -45.36 -34.86
C SER A 6 11.67 -44.13 -35.25
N ALA A 7 10.85 -43.64 -34.31
CA ALA A 7 10.18 -42.35 -34.44
C ALA A 7 11.13 -41.24 -33.99
N ALA A 8 11.54 -40.38 -34.91
CA ALA A 8 12.24 -39.14 -34.59
C ALA A 8 11.24 -38.14 -34.02
N LEU A 9 11.27 -37.91 -32.70
CA LEU A 9 10.59 -36.79 -32.05
C LEU A 9 11.35 -35.50 -32.40
N LEU A 10 10.78 -34.69 -33.28
CA LEU A 10 11.13 -33.28 -33.40
C LEU A 10 10.60 -32.55 -32.16
N LEU A 11 11.49 -32.31 -31.20
CA LEU A 11 11.29 -31.33 -30.14
C LEU A 11 11.25 -29.94 -30.77
N VAL A 12 10.04 -29.44 -31.02
CA VAL A 12 9.80 -28.02 -31.29
C VAL A 12 10.09 -27.26 -29.99
N ALA A 13 11.31 -26.78 -29.85
CA ALA A 13 11.62 -25.76 -28.86
C ALA A 13 10.91 -24.48 -29.28
N SER A 14 9.69 -24.27 -28.77
CA SER A 14 9.04 -22.96 -28.82
C SER A 14 9.96 -21.98 -28.09
N PRO A 15 10.49 -20.93 -28.73
CA PRO A 15 11.12 -19.86 -27.98
C PRO A 15 10.00 -19.27 -27.10
N ALA A 16 10.15 -19.39 -25.79
CA ALA A 16 9.42 -18.52 -24.88
C ALA A 16 9.79 -17.10 -25.32
N MET A 17 8.84 -16.40 -25.92
CA MET A 17 8.91 -14.95 -26.12
C MET A 17 9.05 -14.35 -24.72
N GLN A 18 10.28 -14.20 -24.23
CA GLN A 18 10.57 -13.21 -23.21
C GLN A 18 10.23 -11.88 -23.88
N ALA A 19 9.05 -11.35 -23.56
CA ALA A 19 8.67 -10.01 -23.95
C ALA A 19 9.84 -9.10 -23.56
N GLN A 20 10.44 -8.46 -24.56
CA GLN A 20 11.50 -7.50 -24.34
C GLN A 20 10.93 -6.40 -23.45
N LYS A 21 11.35 -6.40 -22.18
CA LYS A 21 10.82 -5.53 -21.13
C LYS A 21 10.99 -4.08 -21.59
N HIS A 22 9.88 -3.37 -21.77
CA HIS A 22 9.93 -2.00 -22.29
C HIS A 22 10.58 -1.10 -21.24
N VAL A 23 11.65 -0.40 -21.64
CA VAL A 23 12.31 0.60 -20.79
C VAL A 23 11.64 1.94 -21.06
N TYR A 24 11.03 2.52 -20.02
CA TYR A 24 10.29 3.78 -20.10
C TYR A 24 11.20 4.98 -19.76
N GLU A 25 12.32 5.12 -20.48
CA GLU A 25 13.30 6.20 -20.25
C GLU A 25 12.71 7.58 -20.49
N ASP A 26 11.77 7.68 -21.43
CA ASP A 26 11.05 8.92 -21.72
C ASP A 26 10.23 9.42 -20.51
N LEU A 27 9.58 8.51 -19.78
CA LEU A 27 8.87 8.83 -18.54
C LEU A 27 9.84 9.28 -17.44
N LEU A 28 10.99 8.57 -17.30
CA LEU A 28 12.01 8.94 -16.33
C LEU A 28 12.54 10.36 -16.58
N VAL A 29 12.90 10.68 -17.81
CA VAL A 29 13.41 12.01 -18.19
C VAL A 29 12.36 13.07 -17.89
N MET A 30 11.10 12.87 -18.30
CA MET A 30 10.05 13.86 -18.02
C MET A 30 9.77 14.03 -16.52
N TYR A 31 9.86 12.96 -15.73
CA TYR A 31 9.68 13.02 -14.28
C TYR A 31 10.83 13.78 -13.60
N VAL A 32 12.08 13.48 -13.97
CA VAL A 32 13.29 14.14 -13.42
C VAL A 32 13.35 15.62 -13.82
N ASP A 33 12.90 15.96 -15.02
CA ASP A 33 12.78 17.34 -15.48
C ASP A 33 11.57 18.09 -14.86
N GLU A 34 10.88 17.48 -13.89
CA GLU A 34 9.67 18.00 -13.22
C GLU A 34 8.52 18.37 -14.17
N ASN A 35 8.54 17.79 -15.39
CA ASN A 35 7.51 17.94 -16.39
C ASN A 35 6.33 16.99 -16.11
N TYR A 36 5.79 17.04 -14.89
CA TYR A 36 4.86 16.04 -14.35
C TYR A 36 3.59 15.89 -15.17
N GLU A 37 3.01 16.98 -15.68
CA GLU A 37 1.80 16.92 -16.51
C GLU A 37 2.05 16.18 -17.83
N LYS A 38 3.18 16.45 -18.47
CA LYS A 38 3.60 15.76 -19.70
C LYS A 38 3.92 14.29 -19.43
N CYS A 39 4.63 14.01 -18.33
CA CYS A 39 4.92 12.65 -17.89
C CYS A 39 3.63 11.86 -17.60
N LEU A 40 2.68 12.46 -16.88
CA LEU A 40 1.39 11.88 -16.55
C LEU A 40 0.59 11.54 -17.81
N GLY A 41 0.47 12.47 -18.75
CA GLY A 41 -0.25 12.23 -20.01
C GLY A 41 0.43 11.16 -20.88
N LYS A 42 1.77 11.13 -20.92
CA LYS A 42 2.52 10.11 -21.65
C LYS A 42 2.36 8.73 -21.01
N ALA A 43 2.46 8.65 -19.69
CA ALA A 43 2.25 7.42 -18.92
C ALA A 43 0.82 6.89 -19.09
N GLU A 44 -0.19 7.77 -19.05
CA GLU A 44 -1.58 7.41 -19.34
C GLU A 44 -1.72 6.80 -20.73
N GLY A 45 -1.11 7.42 -21.75
CA GLY A 45 -1.09 6.90 -23.11
C GLY A 45 -0.55 5.46 -23.19
N TYR A 46 0.50 5.14 -22.43
CA TYR A 46 0.99 3.76 -22.33
C TYR A 46 0.02 2.82 -21.61
N THR A 47 -0.73 3.30 -20.61
CA THR A 47 -1.76 2.46 -19.96
C THR A 47 -2.97 2.17 -20.86
N LEU A 48 -3.21 2.99 -21.88
CA LEU A 48 -4.31 2.83 -22.85
C LEU A 48 -3.92 1.99 -24.07
N ASN A 49 -2.63 1.87 -24.39
CA ASN A 49 -2.15 1.13 -25.54
C ASN A 49 -2.14 -0.39 -25.28
N ASP A 50 -2.67 -1.19 -26.21
CA ASP A 50 -2.79 -2.64 -26.07
C ASP A 50 -1.47 -3.37 -25.80
N ASN A 51 -0.35 -2.84 -26.28
CA ASN A 51 0.97 -3.43 -26.12
C ASN A 51 1.57 -3.16 -24.74
N THR A 52 1.22 -2.04 -24.10
CA THR A 52 1.85 -1.56 -22.85
C THR A 52 0.89 -1.49 -21.67
N LYS A 53 -0.43 -1.67 -21.87
CA LYS A 53 -1.44 -1.60 -20.80
C LYS A 53 -1.27 -2.62 -19.67
N LYS A 54 -0.47 -3.66 -19.90
CA LYS A 54 -0.14 -4.68 -18.89
C LYS A 54 1.15 -4.37 -18.14
N ASP A 55 1.94 -3.43 -18.63
CA ASP A 55 3.23 -3.08 -18.03
C ASP A 55 3.00 -2.28 -16.76
N PRO A 56 3.76 -2.54 -15.69
CA PRO A 56 3.53 -1.87 -14.41
C PRO A 56 4.05 -0.43 -14.38
N LEU A 57 5.21 -0.16 -14.98
CA LEU A 57 5.91 1.12 -14.84
C LEU A 57 5.08 2.35 -15.24
N PRO A 58 4.28 2.35 -16.32
CA PRO A 58 3.41 3.49 -16.63
C PRO A 58 2.47 3.85 -15.47
N TYR A 59 1.87 2.85 -14.81
CA TYR A 59 0.99 3.09 -13.67
C TYR A 59 1.75 3.68 -12.47
N LEU A 60 3.00 3.26 -12.26
CA LEU A 60 3.87 3.82 -11.23
C LEU A 60 4.19 5.29 -11.51
N TYR A 61 4.57 5.63 -12.74
CA TYR A 61 4.84 7.02 -13.11
C TYR A 61 3.61 7.92 -12.99
N MET A 62 2.41 7.42 -13.32
CA MET A 62 1.17 8.18 -13.06
C MET A 62 1.01 8.47 -11.57
N SER A 63 1.27 7.47 -10.72
CA SER A 63 1.21 7.60 -9.26
C SER A 63 2.21 8.64 -8.75
N MET A 64 3.48 8.52 -9.13
CA MET A 64 4.56 9.44 -8.73
C MET A 64 4.31 10.88 -9.21
N CYS A 65 3.86 11.07 -10.46
CA CYS A 65 3.54 12.40 -10.97
C CYS A 65 2.42 13.05 -10.18
N LEU A 66 1.33 12.32 -9.92
CA LEU A 66 0.21 12.84 -9.14
C LEU A 66 0.58 13.13 -7.68
N TYR A 67 1.48 12.34 -7.10
CA TYR A 67 2.04 12.61 -5.79
C TYR A 67 2.82 13.94 -5.78
N GLU A 68 3.75 14.14 -6.72
CA GLU A 68 4.48 15.41 -6.85
C GLU A 68 3.56 16.59 -7.12
N MET A 69 2.64 16.44 -8.06
CA MET A 69 1.67 17.48 -8.40
C MET A 69 0.79 17.87 -7.22
N SER A 70 0.51 16.95 -6.29
CA SER A 70 -0.29 17.25 -5.10
C SER A 70 0.39 18.23 -4.13
N LYS A 71 1.72 18.35 -4.19
CA LYS A 71 2.53 19.23 -3.34
C LYS A 71 2.70 20.64 -3.93
N ILE A 72 2.35 20.85 -5.20
CA ILE A 72 2.66 22.07 -5.93
C ILE A 72 1.38 22.87 -6.20
N GLU A 73 1.32 24.11 -5.72
CA GLU A 73 0.15 24.99 -5.79
C GLU A 73 -0.40 25.14 -7.23
N LYS A 74 0.49 25.23 -8.23
CA LYS A 74 0.11 25.41 -9.64
C LYS A 74 -0.82 24.33 -10.18
N TYR A 75 -0.80 23.12 -9.62
CA TYR A 75 -1.64 22.00 -10.07
C TYR A 75 -2.94 21.86 -9.28
N GLN A 76 -3.14 22.61 -8.19
CA GLN A 76 -4.29 22.38 -7.30
C GLN A 76 -5.64 22.64 -7.98
N ALA A 77 -5.71 23.61 -8.90
CA ALA A 77 -6.94 23.95 -9.62
C ALA A 77 -7.34 22.84 -10.61
N ASP A 78 -6.38 22.35 -11.40
CA ASP A 78 -6.63 21.37 -12.46
C ASP A 78 -6.60 19.92 -11.93
N TYR A 79 -5.87 19.67 -10.84
CA TYR A 79 -5.68 18.37 -10.20
C TYR A 79 -6.02 18.41 -8.70
N PRO A 80 -7.24 18.82 -8.28
CA PRO A 80 -7.61 18.96 -6.87
C PRO A 80 -7.64 17.64 -6.10
N LYS A 81 -7.52 16.51 -6.80
CA LYS A 81 -7.55 15.15 -6.26
C LYS A 81 -6.22 14.41 -6.44
N ALA A 82 -5.15 15.12 -6.80
CA ALA A 82 -3.85 14.54 -7.15
C ALA A 82 -3.34 13.53 -6.10
N ALA A 83 -3.33 13.89 -4.81
CA ALA A 83 -2.87 12.98 -3.74
C ALA A 83 -3.69 11.67 -3.68
N ARG A 84 -5.01 11.77 -3.75
CA ARG A 84 -5.89 10.59 -3.74
C ARG A 84 -5.74 9.75 -5.01
N ASP A 85 -5.60 10.41 -6.16
CA ASP A 85 -5.44 9.72 -7.43
C ASP A 85 -4.05 9.06 -7.52
N ALA A 86 -3.02 9.61 -6.87
CA ALA A 86 -1.72 8.96 -6.73
C ALA A 86 -1.84 7.58 -6.09
N VAL A 87 -2.53 7.47 -4.95
CA VAL A 87 -2.81 6.19 -4.26
C VAL A 87 -3.55 5.22 -5.18
N LYS A 88 -4.61 5.67 -5.86
CA LYS A 88 -5.37 4.85 -6.81
C LYS A 88 -4.48 4.27 -7.91
N TRP A 89 -3.52 5.04 -8.43
CA TRP A 89 -2.61 4.54 -9.46
C TRP A 89 -1.52 3.63 -8.89
N ALA A 90 -1.08 3.83 -7.64
CA ALA A 90 -0.20 2.90 -6.93
C ALA A 90 -0.85 1.51 -6.79
N GLU A 91 -2.14 1.45 -6.42
CA GLU A 91 -2.86 0.17 -6.35
C GLU A 91 -2.92 -0.54 -7.70
N LYS A 92 -3.17 0.22 -8.77
CA LYS A 92 -3.21 -0.33 -10.13
C LYS A 92 -1.84 -0.85 -10.55
N TYR A 93 -0.76 -0.12 -10.24
CA TYR A 93 0.61 -0.56 -10.44
C TYR A 93 0.85 -1.89 -9.73
N ARG A 94 0.50 -2.01 -8.43
CA ARG A 94 0.73 -3.24 -7.66
C ARG A 94 0.01 -4.46 -8.24
N LYS A 95 -1.16 -4.26 -8.84
CA LYS A 95 -1.90 -5.33 -9.57
C LYS A 95 -1.17 -5.82 -10.82
N LYS A 96 -0.28 -5.01 -11.40
CA LYS A 96 0.58 -5.36 -12.55
C LYS A 96 1.92 -5.93 -12.10
N ASP A 97 2.56 -5.32 -11.10
CA ASP A 97 3.84 -5.78 -10.55
C ASP A 97 3.65 -6.70 -9.34
N LYS A 98 3.03 -7.87 -9.54
CA LYS A 98 2.69 -8.80 -8.44
C LYS A 98 3.92 -9.38 -7.75
N GLU A 99 4.95 -9.67 -8.52
CA GLU A 99 6.22 -10.26 -8.04
C GLU A 99 7.20 -9.21 -7.50
N LYS A 100 6.79 -7.93 -7.40
CA LYS A 100 7.61 -6.82 -6.89
C LYS A 100 8.93 -6.65 -7.67
N GLU A 101 8.88 -6.89 -8.97
CA GLU A 101 10.05 -6.77 -9.85
C GLU A 101 10.65 -5.37 -9.83
N PHE A 102 9.81 -4.34 -9.63
CA PHE A 102 10.24 -2.95 -9.57
C PHE A 102 10.04 -2.31 -8.21
N PHE A 103 9.16 -2.87 -7.37
CA PHE A 103 8.68 -2.22 -6.13
C PHE A 103 9.83 -1.73 -5.24
N GLY A 104 10.85 -2.58 -5.00
CA GLY A 104 12.00 -2.25 -4.15
C GLY A 104 12.93 -1.17 -4.72
N ASN A 105 12.83 -0.82 -6.01
CA ASN A 105 13.65 0.25 -6.60
C ASN A 105 13.11 1.66 -6.28
N TYR A 106 11.93 1.74 -5.64
CA TYR A 106 11.21 2.98 -5.37
C TYR A 106 10.85 3.11 -3.88
N GLU A 107 11.67 2.57 -2.99
CA GLU A 107 11.43 2.57 -1.53
C GLU A 107 11.16 3.97 -0.96
N ASP A 108 11.93 4.98 -1.39
CA ASP A 108 11.74 6.37 -0.95
C ASP A 108 10.33 6.88 -1.32
N TYR A 109 9.90 6.64 -2.57
CA TYR A 109 8.57 7.00 -3.02
C TYR A 109 7.48 6.29 -2.20
N TRP A 110 7.66 5.01 -1.90
CA TRP A 110 6.67 4.27 -1.10
C TRP A 110 6.59 4.77 0.34
N ALA A 111 7.73 5.12 0.96
CA ALA A 111 7.76 5.68 2.30
C ALA A 111 7.07 7.06 2.36
N GLU A 112 7.30 7.89 1.36
CA GLU A 112 6.65 9.20 1.21
C GLU A 112 5.14 9.08 0.97
N LEU A 113 4.73 8.21 0.05
CA LEU A 113 3.31 7.95 -0.22
C LEU A 113 2.61 7.37 1.01
N ASN A 114 3.22 6.41 1.70
CA ASN A 114 2.70 5.84 2.95
C ASN A 114 2.50 6.92 4.01
N THR A 115 3.47 7.82 4.18
CA THR A 115 3.39 8.91 5.16
C THR A 115 2.23 9.84 4.84
N LEU A 116 2.13 10.29 3.58
CA LEU A 116 1.03 11.15 3.13
C LEU A 116 -0.34 10.48 3.30
N SER A 117 -0.47 9.21 2.90
CA SER A 117 -1.72 8.46 2.99
C SER A 117 -2.11 8.15 4.43
N MET A 118 -1.15 7.81 5.29
CA MET A 118 -1.36 7.63 6.74
C MET A 118 -1.90 8.92 7.35
N GLU A 119 -1.22 10.05 7.16
CA GLU A 119 -1.60 11.31 7.79
C GLU A 119 -2.99 11.77 7.33
N GLN A 120 -3.30 11.67 6.03
CA GLN A 120 -4.64 11.97 5.54
C GLN A 120 -5.70 11.00 6.09
N GLY A 121 -5.40 9.70 6.12
CA GLY A 121 -6.30 8.68 6.64
C GLY A 121 -6.59 8.86 8.13
N GLU A 122 -5.56 9.16 8.93
CA GLU A 122 -5.66 9.42 10.36
C GLU A 122 -6.46 10.70 10.64
N ASN A 123 -6.15 11.80 9.95
CA ASN A 123 -6.91 13.04 10.09
C ASN A 123 -8.40 12.84 9.76
N MET A 124 -8.70 12.15 8.65
CA MET A 124 -10.08 11.82 8.29
C MET A 124 -10.77 10.91 9.33
N TYR A 125 -10.02 10.01 9.96
CA TYR A 125 -10.54 9.15 11.01
C TYR A 125 -10.88 9.96 12.27
N GLU A 126 -10.00 10.86 12.67
CA GLU A 126 -10.17 11.74 13.84
C GLU A 126 -11.33 12.73 13.68
N GLU A 127 -11.52 13.25 12.47
CA GLU A 127 -12.67 14.09 12.11
C GLU A 127 -14.01 13.33 12.07
N GLY A 128 -13.99 11.99 12.26
CA GLY A 128 -15.17 11.14 12.14
C GLY A 128 -15.60 10.88 10.70
N SER A 129 -14.81 11.29 9.70
CA SER A 129 -15.00 11.01 8.28
C SER A 129 -14.60 9.57 7.92
N TYR A 130 -15.12 8.58 8.66
CA TYR A 130 -14.68 7.19 8.60
C TYR A 130 -14.78 6.55 7.21
N SER A 131 -15.79 6.92 6.40
CA SER A 131 -15.91 6.43 5.02
C SER A 131 -14.75 6.90 4.12
N LYS A 132 -14.23 8.10 4.35
CA LYS A 132 -13.08 8.64 3.61
C LYS A 132 -11.78 8.02 4.14
N ALA A 133 -11.61 7.93 5.45
CA ALA A 133 -10.49 7.23 6.09
C ALA A 133 -10.38 5.79 5.59
N LYS A 134 -11.50 5.06 5.56
CA LYS A 134 -11.61 3.71 4.98
C LYS A 134 -11.07 3.67 3.56
N SER A 135 -11.48 4.60 2.68
CA SER A 135 -11.01 4.62 1.29
C SER A 135 -9.50 4.86 1.19
N MET A 136 -8.92 5.65 2.09
CA MET A 136 -7.48 5.91 2.12
C MET A 136 -6.72 4.65 2.55
N PHE A 137 -7.10 4.04 3.67
CA PHE A 137 -6.45 2.83 4.18
C PHE A 137 -6.66 1.61 3.26
N ASP A 138 -7.82 1.49 2.61
CA ASP A 138 -8.05 0.47 1.57
C ASP A 138 -7.03 0.61 0.44
N GLY A 139 -6.78 1.84 -0.03
CA GLY A 139 -5.75 2.09 -1.03
C GLY A 139 -4.35 1.74 -0.56
N MET A 140 -4.00 2.08 0.68
CA MET A 140 -2.73 1.66 1.31
C MET A 140 -2.54 0.14 1.28
N THR A 141 -3.57 -0.61 1.66
CA THR A 141 -3.52 -2.08 1.60
C THR A 141 -3.50 -2.62 0.17
N GLY A 142 -4.03 -1.87 -0.79
CA GLY A 142 -4.05 -2.26 -2.20
C GLY A 142 -2.69 -2.14 -2.89
N TYR A 143 -1.87 -1.14 -2.55
CA TYR A 143 -0.50 -1.04 -3.09
C TYR A 143 0.57 -1.68 -2.20
N TYR A 144 0.34 -1.76 -0.88
CA TYR A 144 1.26 -2.39 0.06
C TYR A 144 0.52 -3.37 1.00
N PRO A 145 0.10 -4.54 0.51
CA PRO A 145 -0.70 -5.49 1.28
C PRO A 145 0.04 -6.10 2.47
N GLU A 146 1.37 -6.00 2.53
CA GLU A 146 2.17 -6.45 3.67
C GLU A 146 2.23 -5.43 4.82
N ASN A 147 1.69 -4.21 4.64
CA ASN A 147 1.63 -3.19 5.68
C ASN A 147 0.51 -3.50 6.69
N ALA A 148 0.89 -4.13 7.81
CA ALA A 148 -0.07 -4.53 8.84
C ALA A 148 -0.81 -3.34 9.48
N GLY A 149 -0.14 -2.21 9.70
CA GLY A 149 -0.76 -1.02 10.29
C GLY A 149 -1.92 -0.49 9.44
N ALA A 150 -1.77 -0.50 8.11
CA ALA A 150 -2.82 -0.10 7.18
C ALA A 150 -4.07 -0.99 7.28
N TRP A 151 -3.89 -2.32 7.37
CA TRP A 151 -5.01 -3.26 7.53
C TRP A 151 -5.80 -3.04 8.82
N MET A 152 -5.12 -2.78 9.94
CA MET A 152 -5.80 -2.52 11.21
C MET A 152 -6.55 -1.18 11.18
N MET A 153 -5.98 -0.14 10.58
CA MET A 153 -6.65 1.14 10.39
C MET A 153 -7.85 1.06 9.42
N LEU A 154 -7.75 0.23 8.38
CA LEU A 154 -8.87 -0.09 7.50
C LEU A 154 -10.00 -0.77 8.29
N ALA A 155 -9.68 -1.80 9.09
CA ALA A 155 -10.65 -2.49 9.91
C ALA A 155 -11.34 -1.54 10.91
N LEU A 156 -10.57 -0.70 11.60
CA LEU A 156 -11.07 0.34 12.50
C LEU A 156 -12.06 1.28 11.81
N SER A 157 -11.71 1.75 10.61
CA SER A 157 -12.57 2.62 9.81
C SER A 157 -13.86 1.92 9.40
N GLN A 158 -13.78 0.64 9.01
CA GLN A 158 -14.94 -0.19 8.67
C GLN A 158 -15.85 -0.40 9.89
N TYR A 159 -15.31 -0.74 11.06
CA TYR A 159 -16.08 -0.89 12.29
C TYR A 159 -16.80 0.41 12.67
N LYS A 160 -16.12 1.56 12.58
CA LYS A 160 -16.72 2.88 12.83
C LYS A 160 -17.78 3.27 11.79
N SER A 161 -17.69 2.72 10.58
CA SER A 161 -18.72 2.82 9.54
C SER A 161 -19.83 1.76 9.64
N ASN A 162 -19.90 0.99 10.73
CA ASN A 162 -20.86 -0.13 10.91
C ASN A 162 -20.74 -1.26 9.87
N LEU A 163 -19.55 -1.44 9.28
CA LEU A 163 -19.22 -2.50 8.32
C LEU A 163 -18.47 -3.64 9.03
N VAL A 164 -19.18 -4.34 9.93
CA VAL A 164 -18.54 -5.31 10.84
C VAL A 164 -17.90 -6.48 10.09
N LYS A 165 -18.59 -7.03 9.08
CA LYS A 165 -18.09 -8.19 8.33
C LYS A 165 -16.82 -7.85 7.56
N GLU A 166 -16.78 -6.68 6.94
CA GLU A 166 -15.63 -6.15 6.23
C GLU A 166 -14.48 -5.89 7.20
N GLY A 167 -14.78 -5.30 8.37
CA GLY A 167 -13.81 -5.10 9.45
C GLY A 167 -13.15 -6.41 9.88
N ASP A 168 -13.94 -7.47 10.08
CA ASP A 168 -13.43 -8.79 10.45
C ASP A 168 -12.56 -9.41 9.36
N LEU A 169 -12.86 -9.17 8.08
CA LEU A 169 -12.01 -9.59 6.97
C LEU A 169 -10.69 -8.82 6.96
N SER A 170 -10.72 -7.50 7.14
CA SER A 170 -9.51 -6.68 7.21
C SER A 170 -8.64 -7.03 8.43
N MET A 171 -9.24 -7.38 9.57
CA MET A 171 -8.49 -7.89 10.73
C MET A 171 -7.82 -9.23 10.46
N LYS A 172 -8.41 -10.11 9.65
CA LYS A 172 -7.75 -11.36 9.22
C LYS A 172 -6.54 -11.08 8.33
N GLU A 173 -6.64 -10.10 7.43
CA GLU A 173 -5.50 -9.67 6.62
C GLU A 173 -4.42 -8.99 7.47
N TYR A 174 -4.79 -8.19 8.49
CA TYR A 174 -3.84 -7.69 9.49
C TYR A 174 -3.05 -8.85 10.13
N VAL A 175 -3.72 -9.90 10.60
CA VAL A 175 -3.04 -11.04 11.24
C VAL A 175 -2.04 -11.70 10.29
N LYS A 176 -2.40 -11.85 9.01
CA LYS A 176 -1.50 -12.42 7.98
C LYS A 176 -0.31 -11.50 7.71
N ALA A 177 -0.56 -10.21 7.49
CA ALA A 177 0.47 -9.22 7.23
C ALA A 177 1.44 -9.12 8.43
N TYR A 178 0.91 -9.07 9.65
CA TYR A 178 1.68 -9.01 10.88
C TYR A 178 2.57 -10.25 11.07
N ALA A 179 2.03 -11.45 10.83
CA ALA A 179 2.83 -12.68 10.88
C ALA A 179 3.99 -12.70 9.88
N GLY A 180 3.90 -11.95 8.79
CA GLY A 180 4.94 -11.80 7.78
C GLY A 180 6.07 -10.83 8.14
N ILE A 181 5.91 -10.01 9.18
CA ILE A 181 6.90 -8.99 9.59
C ILE A 181 8.15 -9.64 10.22
N GLY A 182 7.96 -10.73 10.97
CA GLY A 182 9.01 -11.29 11.83
C GLY A 182 9.21 -10.42 13.07
N ASP A 183 10.01 -9.36 12.96
CA ASP A 183 10.35 -8.42 14.03
C ASP A 183 9.97 -6.98 13.64
N ILE A 184 9.18 -6.30 14.47
CA ILE A 184 8.77 -4.90 14.28
C ILE A 184 10.00 -3.99 14.11
N ALA A 185 11.13 -4.31 14.75
CA ALA A 185 12.37 -3.55 14.62
C ALA A 185 12.90 -3.49 13.17
N GLN A 186 12.52 -4.41 12.29
CA GLN A 186 12.93 -4.43 10.89
C GLN A 186 12.01 -3.66 9.95
N LEU A 187 10.86 -3.18 10.44
CA LEU A 187 9.96 -2.38 9.63
C LEU A 187 10.57 -1.02 9.24
N PRO A 188 10.26 -0.52 8.04
CA PRO A 188 10.47 0.88 7.68
C PRO A 188 9.81 1.84 8.70
N ALA A 189 10.39 3.02 8.87
CA ALA A 189 9.97 3.96 9.91
C ALA A 189 8.50 4.41 9.78
N ASP A 190 8.04 4.64 8.56
CA ASP A 190 6.65 4.96 8.21
C ASP A 190 5.69 3.83 8.64
N GLN A 191 6.06 2.57 8.39
CA GLN A 191 5.26 1.41 8.77
C GLN A 191 5.25 1.17 10.29
N LYS A 192 6.38 1.40 10.98
CA LYS A 192 6.44 1.36 12.45
C LYS A 192 5.49 2.38 13.06
N LYS A 193 5.52 3.63 12.56
CA LYS A 193 4.65 4.72 13.03
C LYS A 193 3.18 4.36 12.83
N LEU A 194 2.80 3.90 11.63
CA LEU A 194 1.43 3.50 11.36
C LEU A 194 0.97 2.31 12.21
N LEU A 195 1.80 1.29 12.38
CA LEU A 195 1.47 0.13 13.22
C LEU A 195 1.27 0.54 14.69
N LYS A 196 2.18 1.36 15.25
CA LYS A 196 2.04 1.90 16.61
C LYS A 196 0.69 2.61 16.79
N ASN A 197 0.39 3.56 15.90
CA ASN A 197 -0.85 4.33 15.96
C ASN A 197 -2.09 3.43 15.82
N ALA A 198 -2.05 2.44 14.93
CA ALA A 198 -3.13 1.48 14.74
C ALA A 198 -3.40 0.65 16.01
N LEU A 199 -2.34 0.13 16.65
CA LEU A 199 -2.45 -0.65 17.90
C LEU A 199 -3.09 0.17 19.02
N MET A 200 -2.66 1.42 19.20
CA MET A 200 -3.24 2.35 20.18
C MET A 200 -4.72 2.61 19.92
N ARG A 201 -5.08 2.95 18.68
CA ARG A 201 -6.48 3.24 18.31
C ARG A 201 -7.37 1.99 18.41
N TYR A 202 -6.87 0.81 18.04
CA TYR A 202 -7.63 -0.43 18.12
C TYR A 202 -7.81 -0.90 19.56
N SER A 203 -6.78 -0.80 20.40
CA SER A 203 -6.89 -1.04 21.84
C SER A 203 -7.94 -0.13 22.48
N THR A 204 -7.92 1.17 22.17
CA THR A 204 -8.91 2.14 22.63
C THR A 204 -10.33 1.73 22.19
N TYR A 205 -10.51 1.40 20.91
CA TYR A 205 -11.79 0.94 20.38
C TYR A 205 -12.32 -0.29 21.12
N LEU A 206 -11.49 -1.31 21.36
CA LEU A 206 -11.87 -2.50 22.12
C LEU A 206 -12.25 -2.14 23.57
N GLY A 207 -11.53 -1.21 24.18
CA GLY A 207 -11.86 -0.63 25.48
C GLY A 207 -13.28 -0.03 25.52
N THR A 208 -13.65 0.76 24.49
CA THR A 208 -15.00 1.33 24.39
C THR A 208 -16.11 0.28 24.22
N LYS A 209 -15.74 -0.93 23.79
CA LYS A 209 -16.65 -2.08 23.67
C LYS A 209 -16.67 -2.97 24.92
N GLY A 210 -15.94 -2.60 25.97
CA GLY A 210 -15.82 -3.41 27.19
C GLY A 210 -14.91 -4.63 27.04
N MET A 211 -14.21 -4.78 25.91
CA MET A 211 -13.35 -5.93 25.60
C MET A 211 -11.94 -5.72 26.19
N LYS A 212 -11.85 -5.60 27.51
CA LYS A 212 -10.62 -5.19 28.22
C LYS A 212 -9.43 -6.11 27.96
N ASP A 213 -9.63 -7.44 28.01
CA ASP A 213 -8.54 -8.40 27.78
C ASP A 213 -8.00 -8.31 26.35
N SER A 214 -8.90 -8.11 25.36
CA SER A 214 -8.50 -7.91 23.97
C SER A 214 -7.79 -6.57 23.77
N ALA A 215 -8.26 -5.49 24.40
CA ALA A 215 -7.61 -4.19 24.37
C ALA A 215 -6.17 -4.27 24.90
N ARG A 216 -5.98 -4.93 26.05
CA ARG A 216 -4.67 -5.17 26.66
C ARG A 216 -3.78 -6.03 25.75
N ALA A 217 -4.33 -7.11 25.20
CA ALA A 217 -3.58 -7.98 24.29
C ALA A 217 -3.12 -7.23 23.02
N THR A 218 -3.97 -6.37 22.44
CA THR A 218 -3.63 -5.53 21.29
C THR A 218 -2.48 -4.59 21.61
N ILE A 219 -2.59 -3.78 22.68
CA ILE A 219 -1.54 -2.80 22.96
C ILE A 219 -0.22 -3.50 23.35
N ASN A 220 -0.25 -4.68 23.97
CA ASN A 220 0.99 -5.39 24.31
C ASN A 220 1.80 -5.87 23.09
N VAL A 221 1.23 -5.91 21.88
CA VAL A 221 1.91 -6.35 20.65
C VAL A 221 3.18 -5.53 20.37
N GLY A 222 3.15 -4.22 20.63
CA GLY A 222 4.29 -3.33 20.35
C GLY A 222 5.08 -2.92 21.61
N LYS A 223 4.82 -3.56 22.76
CA LYS A 223 5.43 -3.20 24.04
C LYS A 223 6.95 -3.20 24.00
N ASP A 224 7.57 -4.17 23.35
CA ASP A 224 9.03 -4.26 23.31
C ASP A 224 9.68 -3.23 22.36
N HIS A 225 8.87 -2.48 21.60
CA HIS A 225 9.34 -1.59 20.54
C HIS A 225 8.93 -0.13 20.69
N PHE A 226 7.86 0.18 21.43
CA PHE A 226 7.26 1.51 21.45
C PHE A 226 7.22 2.17 22.85
N MET A 227 7.86 1.60 23.87
CA MET A 227 7.82 2.15 25.24
C MET A 227 8.58 3.46 25.45
N ASP A 228 9.42 3.86 24.50
CA ASP A 228 10.05 5.18 24.49
C ASP A 228 9.09 6.30 24.05
N ASP A 229 7.95 5.93 23.45
CA ASP A 229 6.87 6.86 23.14
C ASP A 229 6.00 7.08 24.38
N ALA A 230 5.90 8.34 24.82
CA ALA A 230 5.21 8.68 26.06
C ALA A 230 3.71 8.34 26.04
N GLU A 231 3.05 8.51 24.89
CA GLU A 231 1.61 8.21 24.76
C GLU A 231 1.38 6.70 24.78
N TYR A 232 2.21 5.95 24.06
CA TYR A 232 2.17 4.49 24.06
C TYR A 232 2.40 3.90 25.46
N LYS A 233 3.42 4.41 26.16
CA LYS A 233 3.75 4.00 27.52
C LYS A 233 2.59 4.27 28.48
N MET A 234 1.99 5.45 28.41
CA MET A 234 0.82 5.81 29.23
C MET A 234 -0.34 4.83 29.01
N MET A 235 -0.64 4.49 27.75
CA MET A 235 -1.69 3.51 27.43
C MET A 235 -1.41 2.12 28.00
N ILE A 236 -0.16 1.66 27.99
CA ILE A 236 0.23 0.37 28.59
C ILE A 236 0.01 0.41 30.11
N GLU A 237 0.36 1.51 30.77
CA GLU A 237 0.23 1.69 32.21
C GLU A 237 -1.26 1.74 32.65
N GLU A 238 -2.13 2.39 31.90
CA GLU A 238 -3.58 2.45 32.18
C GLU A 238 -4.31 1.10 32.05
N GLN A 239 -3.74 0.16 31.31
CA GLN A 239 -4.34 -1.16 31.09
C GLN A 239 -3.95 -2.19 32.15
N ASN A 240 -2.97 -1.91 33.02
CA ASN A 240 -2.47 -2.82 34.08
C ASN A 240 -3.09 -2.51 35.44
#